data_AF-A0AB36ZZN3-F1
#
_entry.id   AF-A0AB36ZZN3-F1
#
_cell.length_a   1.000
_cell.length_b   1.000
_cell.length_c   1.000
_cell.angle_alpha   90.00
_cell.angle_beta   90.00
_cell.angle_gamma   90.00
#
_symmetry.space_group_name_H-M   'P 1'
#
loop_
_entity.id
_entity.type
_entity.pdbx_description
1 polymer ?
#
loop_
_entity_poly.entity_id
_entity_poly.type
_entity_poly.pdbx_seq_one_letter_code
_entity_poly.pdbx_strand_id
1 'polypeptide(L)'
;MDIQKHFSKENIISNLAKYDMYYQISTGKLINITQTKDIDTNIEFQYALGSIYELLKDLEKLENAQELFEDELRNQAAMDATQNFINNNMQLVKDKKIEIEPIINDINDGNFFNRTMIEICEQNQEKQLKKWEEVITDKLATAILQSLQELEAKN
;
A
#
# COMPACT_ATOMS: atom_id res chain seq x y z
N MET A 1 -4.67 18.88 1.22
CA MET A 1 -4.24 17.99 2.33
C MET A 1 -2.84 18.41 2.80
N ASP A 2 -2.50 18.29 4.08
CA ASP A 2 -1.13 18.59 4.57
C ASP A 2 -0.27 17.32 4.55
N ILE A 3 0.56 17.16 3.53
CA ILE A 3 1.39 15.97 3.33
C ILE A 3 2.39 15.78 4.47
N GLN A 4 3.01 16.86 4.98
CA GLN A 4 4.01 16.75 6.04
C GLN A 4 3.41 16.13 7.31
N LYS A 5 2.14 16.40 7.60
CA LYS A 5 1.42 15.78 8.72
C LYS A 5 1.38 14.26 8.61
N HIS A 6 1.26 13.69 7.41
CA HIS A 6 1.26 12.23 7.20
C HIS A 6 2.65 11.59 7.42
N PHE A 7 3.71 12.41 7.54
CA PHE A 7 5.07 11.98 7.83
C PHE A 7 5.55 12.34 9.25
N SER A 8 4.62 12.60 10.18
CA SER A 8 4.93 12.49 11.61
C SER A 8 5.24 11.03 11.96
N LYS A 9 6.04 10.77 13.00
CA LYS A 9 6.39 9.38 13.40
C LYS A 9 5.16 8.47 13.54
N GLU A 10 4.14 8.94 14.26
CA GLU A 10 2.89 8.20 14.47
C GLU A 10 2.16 7.91 13.16
N ASN A 11 2.11 8.89 12.25
CA ASN A 11 1.45 8.71 10.96
C ASN A 11 2.27 7.85 10.00
N ILE A 12 3.61 7.90 10.03
CA ILE A 12 4.48 6.98 9.28
C ILE A 12 4.16 5.54 9.71
N ILE A 13 4.15 5.28 11.02
CA ILE A 13 3.85 3.95 11.58
C ILE A 13 2.45 3.50 11.14
N SER A 14 1.45 4.36 11.33
CA SER A 14 0.06 4.04 10.99
C SER A 14 -0.12 3.76 9.50
N ASN A 15 0.42 4.63 8.64
CA ASN A 15 0.30 4.51 7.20
C ASN A 15 1.03 3.27 6.68
N LEU A 16 2.25 2.99 7.16
CA LEU A 16 2.99 1.78 6.79
C LEU A 16 2.31 0.52 7.30
N ALA A 17 1.77 0.51 8.52
CA ALA A 17 1.03 -0.63 9.05
C ALA A 17 -0.20 -0.97 8.22
N LYS A 18 -0.99 0.04 7.85
CA LYS A 18 -2.16 -0.14 6.98
C LYS A 18 -1.74 -0.59 5.58
N TYR A 19 -0.79 0.11 4.97
CA TYR A 19 -0.32 -0.19 3.62
C TYR A 19 0.24 -1.62 3.52
N ASP A 20 1.14 -2.02 4.41
CA ASP A 20 1.75 -3.35 4.43
C ASP A 20 0.70 -4.46 4.61
N MET A 21 -0.30 -4.21 5.46
CA MET A 21 -1.40 -5.14 5.66
C MET A 21 -2.28 -5.31 4.42
N TYR A 22 -2.69 -4.19 3.79
CA TYR A 22 -3.46 -4.23 2.56
C TYR A 22 -2.69 -4.91 1.44
N TYR A 23 -1.38 -4.66 1.35
CA TYR A 23 -0.48 -5.30 0.39
C TYR A 23 -0.41 -6.81 0.58
N GLN A 24 -0.23 -7.28 1.81
CA GLN A 24 -0.17 -8.72 2.14
C GLN A 24 -1.49 -9.43 1.83
N ILE A 25 -2.61 -8.82 2.20
CA ILE A 25 -3.95 -9.39 1.93
C ILE A 25 -4.23 -9.40 0.43
N SER A 26 -3.84 -8.36 -0.30
CA SER A 26 -3.97 -8.30 -1.76
C SER A 26 -3.14 -9.39 -2.43
N THR A 27 -1.88 -9.56 -2.03
CA THR A 27 -1.03 -10.64 -2.51
C THR A 27 -1.65 -12.02 -2.24
N GLY A 28 -2.22 -12.22 -1.03
CA GLY A 28 -2.95 -13.44 -0.69
C GLY A 28 -4.16 -13.71 -1.59
N LYS A 29 -4.96 -12.68 -1.90
CA LYS A 29 -6.08 -12.78 -2.84
C LYS A 29 -5.60 -13.14 -4.25
N LEU A 30 -4.53 -12.51 -4.73
CA LEU A 30 -3.95 -12.78 -6.05
C LEU A 30 -3.46 -14.22 -6.19
N ILE A 31 -2.73 -14.73 -5.17
CA ILE A 31 -2.33 -16.13 -5.07
C ILE A 31 -3.55 -17.05 -5.18
N ASN A 32 -4.60 -16.76 -4.41
CA ASN A 32 -5.81 -17.59 -4.40
C ASN A 32 -6.56 -17.57 -5.74
N ILE A 33 -6.70 -16.43 -6.40
CA ILE A 33 -7.42 -16.33 -7.68
C ILE A 33 -6.63 -17.01 -8.80
N THR A 34 -5.31 -16.84 -8.81
CA THR A 34 -4.45 -17.32 -9.91
C THR A 34 -3.90 -18.72 -9.70
N GLN A 35 -4.07 -19.29 -8.50
CA GLN A 35 -3.52 -20.59 -8.10
C GLN A 35 -1.99 -20.69 -8.27
N THR A 36 -1.31 -19.53 -8.23
CA THR A 36 0.16 -19.46 -8.24
C THR A 36 0.71 -19.75 -6.85
N LYS A 37 1.95 -20.19 -6.77
CA LYS A 37 2.64 -20.49 -5.51
C LYS A 37 3.92 -19.67 -5.42
N ASP A 38 4.45 -19.53 -4.20
CA ASP A 38 5.76 -18.95 -3.90
C ASP A 38 5.93 -17.48 -4.34
N ILE A 39 5.05 -16.61 -3.86
CA ILE A 39 5.15 -15.16 -4.07
C ILE A 39 5.57 -14.51 -2.76
N ASP A 40 6.60 -13.66 -2.84
CA ASP A 40 7.02 -12.85 -1.71
C ASP A 40 5.92 -11.84 -1.37
N THR A 41 5.40 -11.95 -0.15
CA THR A 41 4.36 -11.06 0.37
C THR A 41 4.94 -9.82 1.04
N ASN A 42 6.27 -9.73 1.17
CA ASN A 42 6.93 -8.60 1.81
C ASN A 42 7.10 -7.46 0.79
N ILE A 43 6.85 -6.25 1.26
CA ILE A 43 7.22 -5.04 0.53
C ILE A 43 8.41 -4.37 1.24
N GLU A 44 9.38 -3.89 0.46
CA GLU A 44 10.43 -3.04 1.01
C GLU A 44 9.82 -1.71 1.48
N PHE A 45 10.15 -1.30 2.70
CA PHE A 45 9.52 -0.13 3.32
C PHE A 45 9.72 1.17 2.51
N GLN A 46 10.84 1.28 1.79
CA GLN A 46 11.15 2.45 0.96
C GLN A 46 10.18 2.57 -0.21
N TYR A 47 9.82 1.45 -0.83
CA TYR A 47 8.80 1.42 -1.88
C TYR A 47 7.42 1.79 -1.31
N ALA A 48 7.05 1.22 -0.15
CA ALA A 48 5.80 1.59 0.51
C ALA A 48 5.72 3.10 0.82
N LEU A 49 6.79 3.69 1.37
CA LEU A 49 6.87 5.13 1.62
C LEU A 49 6.74 5.96 0.34
N GLY A 50 7.39 5.53 -0.74
CA GLY A 50 7.26 6.17 -2.05
C GLY A 50 5.83 6.15 -2.57
N SER A 51 5.18 4.98 -2.57
CA SER A 51 3.78 4.84 -2.99
C SER A 51 2.83 5.69 -2.13
N ILE A 52 3.02 5.73 -0.81
CA ILE A 52 2.22 6.57 0.09
C ILE A 52 2.41 8.05 -0.25
N TYR A 53 3.65 8.48 -0.49
CA TYR A 53 3.94 9.87 -0.87
C TYR A 53 3.26 10.26 -2.19
N GLU A 54 3.40 9.45 -3.24
CA GLU A 54 2.78 9.72 -4.54
C GLU A 54 1.25 9.77 -4.43
N LEU A 55 0.65 8.83 -3.69
CA LEU A 55 -0.79 8.88 -3.39
C LEU A 55 -1.19 10.18 -2.70
N LEU A 56 -0.40 10.63 -1.70
CA LEU A 56 -0.69 11.88 -1.01
C LEU A 56 -0.59 13.09 -1.95
N LYS A 57 0.34 13.09 -2.91
CA LYS A 57 0.44 14.12 -3.97
C LYS A 57 -0.76 14.10 -4.90
N ASP A 58 -1.24 12.94 -5.30
CA ASP A 58 -2.41 12.82 -6.16
C ASP A 58 -3.67 13.33 -5.46
N LEU A 59 -3.82 13.01 -4.17
CA LEU A 59 -4.95 13.44 -3.37
C LEU A 59 -4.87 14.91 -2.94
N GLU A 60 -3.70 15.56 -2.92
CA GLU A 60 -3.52 16.88 -2.29
C GLU A 60 -4.44 17.97 -2.86
N LYS A 61 -4.84 17.80 -4.13
CA LYS A 61 -5.69 18.71 -4.92
C LYS A 61 -7.19 18.47 -4.75
N LEU A 62 -7.60 17.38 -4.09
CA LEU A 62 -9.00 17.04 -3.89
C LEU A 62 -9.55 17.70 -2.61
N GLU A 63 -10.75 18.26 -2.68
CA GLU A 63 -11.40 18.90 -1.51
C GLU A 63 -11.72 17.89 -0.40
N ASN A 64 -12.04 16.65 -0.78
CA ASN A 64 -12.36 15.53 0.12
C ASN A 64 -11.20 14.55 0.35
N ALA A 65 -9.95 14.98 0.08
CA ALA A 65 -8.75 14.14 0.15
C ALA A 65 -8.61 13.31 1.44
N GLN A 66 -8.90 13.94 2.59
CA GLN A 66 -8.76 13.30 3.90
C GLN A 66 -9.74 12.15 4.11
N GLU A 67 -10.95 12.27 3.55
CA GLU A 67 -12.00 11.24 3.66
C GLU A 67 -11.69 10.05 2.75
N LEU A 68 -11.10 10.32 1.58
CA LEU A 68 -10.73 9.29 0.60
C LEU A 68 -9.44 8.55 0.96
N PHE A 69 -8.57 9.14 1.77
CA PHE A 69 -7.20 8.65 1.98
C PHE A 69 -7.12 7.16 2.34
N GLU A 70 -7.98 6.66 3.24
CA GLU A 70 -7.91 5.26 3.67
C GLU A 70 -8.33 4.27 2.58
N ASP A 71 -9.38 4.60 1.83
CA ASP A 71 -9.84 3.77 0.72
C ASP A 71 -8.83 3.79 -0.43
N GLU A 72 -8.27 4.95 -0.74
CA GLU A 72 -7.25 5.09 -1.78
C GLU A 72 -5.91 4.45 -1.37
N LEU A 73 -5.54 4.50 -0.08
CA LEU A 73 -4.37 3.78 0.43
C LEU A 73 -4.52 2.27 0.25
N ARG A 74 -5.73 1.75 0.47
CA ARG A 74 -6.05 0.33 0.25
C ARG A 74 -5.98 -0.03 -1.23
N ASN A 75 -6.55 0.81 -2.10
CA ASN A 75 -6.51 0.60 -3.56
C ASN A 75 -5.07 0.66 -4.09
N GLN A 76 -4.28 1.64 -3.63
CA GLN A 76 -2.88 1.79 -4.02
C GLN A 76 -2.06 0.56 -3.62
N ALA A 77 -2.20 0.08 -2.38
CA ALA A 77 -1.52 -1.12 -1.92
C ALA A 77 -1.92 -2.37 -2.73
N ALA A 78 -3.19 -2.47 -3.14
CA ALA A 78 -3.68 -3.56 -3.99
C ALA A 78 -3.12 -3.48 -5.41
N MET A 79 -3.01 -2.28 -5.98
CA MET A 79 -2.42 -2.03 -7.29
C MET A 79 -0.93 -2.39 -7.29
N ASP A 80 -0.20 -1.96 -6.27
CA ASP A 80 1.23 -2.24 -6.12
C ASP A 80 1.48 -3.75 -5.91
N ALA A 81 0.63 -4.42 -5.13
CA ALA A 81 0.67 -5.89 -4.98
C ALA A 81 0.42 -6.58 -6.33
N THR A 82 -0.55 -6.10 -7.11
CA THR A 82 -0.87 -6.62 -8.44
C THR A 82 0.30 -6.42 -9.40
N GLN A 83 0.93 -5.25 -9.39
CA GLN A 83 2.10 -4.97 -10.22
C GLN A 83 3.29 -5.85 -9.86
N ASN A 84 3.58 -6.04 -8.58
CA ASN A 84 4.66 -6.94 -8.14
C ASN A 84 4.35 -8.39 -8.52
N PHE A 85 3.11 -8.82 -8.31
CA PHE A 85 2.62 -10.14 -8.71
C PHE A 85 2.83 -10.39 -10.21
N ILE A 86 2.47 -9.42 -11.07
CA ILE A 86 2.66 -9.50 -12.53
C ILE A 86 4.13 -9.61 -12.87
N ASN A 87 4.98 -8.80 -12.25
CA ASN A 87 6.42 -8.79 -12.52
C ASN A 87 7.03 -10.16 -12.21
N ASN A 88 6.62 -10.79 -11.11
CA ASN A 88 7.09 -12.11 -10.71
C ASN A 88 6.48 -13.26 -11.54
N ASN A 89 5.34 -13.03 -12.20
CA ASN A 89 4.61 -14.02 -12.98
C ASN A 89 4.46 -13.65 -14.47
N MET A 90 5.39 -12.84 -14.98
CA MET A 90 5.29 -12.20 -16.31
C MET A 90 5.04 -13.20 -17.45
N GLN A 91 5.61 -14.40 -17.37
CA GLN A 91 5.40 -15.43 -18.39
C GLN A 91 3.96 -15.96 -18.37
N LEU A 92 3.35 -16.16 -17.19
CA LEU A 92 1.97 -16.61 -17.07
C LEU A 92 0.98 -15.56 -17.61
N VAL A 93 1.30 -14.28 -17.40
CA VAL A 93 0.53 -13.17 -17.98
C VAL A 93 0.66 -13.13 -19.51
N LYS A 94 1.89 -13.25 -20.04
CA LYS A 94 2.14 -13.28 -21.50
C LYS A 94 1.46 -14.48 -22.19
N ASP A 95 1.43 -15.62 -21.51
CA ASP A 95 0.74 -16.83 -21.95
C ASP A 95 -0.79 -16.75 -21.83
N LYS A 96 -1.33 -15.64 -21.30
CA LYS A 96 -2.75 -15.44 -20.99
C LYS A 96 -3.33 -16.48 -20.03
N LYS A 97 -2.49 -17.05 -19.17
CA LYS A 97 -2.92 -17.95 -18.08
C LYS A 97 -3.46 -17.16 -16.88
N ILE A 98 -3.11 -15.88 -16.79
CA ILE A 98 -3.61 -14.94 -15.79
C ILE A 98 -4.16 -13.73 -16.54
N GLU A 99 -5.46 -13.47 -16.37
CA GLU A 99 -6.11 -12.28 -16.89
C GLU A 99 -6.00 -11.15 -15.87
N ILE A 100 -5.23 -10.11 -16.20
CA ILE A 100 -4.92 -9.01 -15.30
C ILE A 100 -5.99 -7.91 -15.33
N GLU A 101 -6.59 -7.67 -16.49
CA GLU A 101 -7.58 -6.59 -16.66
C GLU A 101 -8.78 -6.72 -15.70
N PRO A 102 -9.38 -7.90 -15.47
CA PRO A 102 -10.45 -8.04 -14.48
C PRO A 102 -10.00 -7.70 -13.05
N ILE A 103 -8.74 -7.98 -12.70
CA ILE A 103 -8.19 -7.69 -11.37
C ILE A 103 -8.03 -6.18 -11.17
N ILE A 104 -7.47 -5.49 -12.16
CA ILE A 104 -7.30 -4.02 -12.13
C ILE A 104 -8.67 -3.33 -12.04
N ASN A 105 -9.65 -3.78 -12.83
CA ASN A 105 -11.00 -3.23 -12.79
C ASN A 105 -11.66 -3.45 -11.42
N ASP A 106 -11.52 -4.65 -10.83
CA ASP A 106 -12.03 -4.97 -9.49
C ASP A 106 -11.45 -4.03 -8.41
N ILE A 107 -10.18 -3.64 -8.54
CA ILE A 107 -9.54 -2.66 -7.64
C ILE A 107 -10.12 -1.26 -7.84
N ASN A 108 -10.14 -0.79 -9.10
CA ASN A 108 -10.63 0.56 -9.42
C ASN A 108 -12.11 0.77 -9.09
N ASP A 109 -12.92 -0.29 -9.21
CA ASP A 109 -14.34 -0.28 -8.88
C ASP A 109 -14.60 -0.42 -7.36
N GLY A 110 -13.55 -0.56 -6.54
CA GLY A 110 -13.66 -0.71 -5.08
C GLY A 110 -14.19 -2.08 -4.63
N ASN A 111 -14.26 -3.06 -5.53
CA ASN A 111 -14.80 -4.40 -5.29
C ASN A 111 -13.74 -5.41 -4.84
N PHE A 112 -12.46 -5.04 -4.95
CA PHE A 112 -11.37 -5.96 -4.68
C PHE A 112 -11.30 -6.43 -3.22
N PHE A 113 -11.60 -5.55 -2.26
CA PHE A 113 -11.71 -5.93 -0.85
C PHE A 113 -13.16 -6.22 -0.49
N ASN A 114 -13.46 -7.49 -0.22
CA ASN A 114 -14.76 -7.85 0.36
C ASN A 114 -14.78 -7.62 1.88
N ARG A 115 -15.97 -7.73 2.47
CA ARG A 115 -16.17 -7.50 3.91
C ARG A 115 -15.27 -8.36 4.79
N THR A 116 -15.10 -9.64 4.47
CA THR A 116 -14.26 -10.56 5.25
C THR A 116 -12.78 -10.15 5.21
N MET A 117 -12.28 -9.69 4.07
CA MET A 117 -10.91 -9.18 3.96
C MET A 117 -10.72 -7.92 4.81
N ILE A 118 -11.71 -7.01 4.81
CA ILE A 118 -11.70 -5.81 5.66
C ILE A 118 -11.69 -6.19 7.14
N GLU A 119 -12.50 -7.17 7.55
CA GLU A 119 -12.51 -7.67 8.94
C GLU A 119 -11.16 -8.28 9.34
N ILE A 120 -10.49 -8.99 8.41
CA ILE A 120 -9.13 -9.51 8.65
C ILE A 120 -8.14 -8.35 8.81
N CYS A 121 -8.25 -7.29 8.03
CA CYS A 121 -7.44 -6.08 8.22
C CYS A 121 -7.63 -5.51 9.64
N GLU A 122 -8.89 -5.26 10.03
CA GLU A 122 -9.23 -4.69 11.34
C GLU A 122 -8.68 -5.54 12.49
N GLN A 123 -8.78 -6.86 12.40
CA GLN A 123 -8.28 -7.79 13.42
C GLN A 123 -6.75 -7.83 13.53
N ASN A 124 -6.03 -7.52 12.45
CA ASN A 124 -4.57 -7.58 12.42
C ASN A 124 -3.89 -6.22 12.59
N GLN A 125 -4.66 -5.13 12.62
CA GLN A 125 -4.14 -3.76 12.67
C GLN A 125 -3.20 -3.53 13.87
N GLU A 126 -3.57 -3.98 15.07
CA GLU A 126 -2.75 -3.79 16.28
C GLU A 126 -1.39 -4.50 16.15
N LYS A 127 -1.38 -5.71 15.57
CA LYS A 127 -0.15 -6.47 15.34
C LYS A 127 0.76 -5.76 14.33
N GLN A 128 0.18 -5.21 13.26
CA GLN A 128 0.94 -4.47 12.24
C GLN A 128 1.48 -3.14 12.80
N LEU A 129 0.72 -2.43 13.62
CA LEU A 129 1.20 -1.24 14.31
C LEU A 129 2.43 -1.56 15.17
N LYS A 130 2.35 -2.60 16.02
CA LYS A 130 3.48 -3.04 16.85
C LYS A 130 4.73 -3.37 16.05
N LYS A 131 4.58 -4.08 14.91
CA LYS A 131 5.70 -4.36 13.98
C LYS A 131 6.38 -3.06 13.54
N TRP A 132 5.61 -2.06 13.12
CA TRP A 132 6.18 -0.81 12.61
C TRP A 132 6.65 0.15 13.70
N GLU A 133 6.11 0.07 14.92
CA GLU A 133 6.65 0.77 16.09
C GLU A 133 8.08 0.33 16.42
N GLU A 134 8.39 -0.96 16.25
CA GLU A 134 9.75 -1.50 16.46
C GLU A 134 10.74 -1.04 15.38
N VAL A 135 10.26 -0.82 14.15
CA VAL A 135 11.08 -0.44 12.99
C VAL A 135 11.30 1.08 12.94
N ILE A 136 10.26 1.88 13.16
CA ILE A 136 10.27 3.33 12.99
C ILE A 136 10.75 4.02 14.29
N THR A 137 12.07 4.04 14.45
CA THR A 137 12.73 4.83 15.51
C THR A 137 12.59 6.35 15.29
N ASP A 138 12.80 7.16 16.33
CA ASP A 138 12.76 8.63 16.20
C ASP A 138 13.78 9.16 15.19
N LYS A 139 14.97 8.53 15.17
CA LYS A 139 16.02 8.85 14.20
C LYS A 139 15.57 8.56 12.77
N LEU A 140 14.93 7.41 12.55
CA LEU A 140 14.43 7.04 11.22
C LEU A 140 13.28 7.95 10.78
N ALA A 141 12.31 8.21 11.64
CA ALA A 141 11.20 9.13 11.34
C ALA A 141 11.72 10.53 10.98
N THR A 142 12.72 11.03 11.71
CA THR A 142 13.37 12.32 11.41
C THR A 142 14.04 12.31 10.03
N ALA A 143 14.77 11.24 9.70
CA ALA A 143 15.45 11.10 8.41
C ALA A 143 14.46 11.01 7.24
N ILE A 144 13.32 10.32 7.42
CA ILE A 144 12.24 10.26 6.44
C ILE A 144 11.66 11.66 6.21
N LEU A 145 11.31 12.39 7.27
CA LEU A 145 10.77 13.74 7.17
C LEU A 145 11.74 14.72 6.50
N GLN A 146 13.03 14.64 6.82
CA GLN A 146 14.07 15.46 6.17
C GLN A 146 14.16 15.15 4.68
N SER A 147 14.14 13.86 4.32
CA SER A 147 14.18 13.43 2.91
C SER A 147 12.96 13.94 2.14
N LEU A 148 11.77 13.92 2.76
CA LEU A 148 10.56 14.51 2.19
C LEU A 148 10.70 16.03 1.98
N GLN A 149 11.20 16.75 2.99
CA GLN A 149 11.39 18.20 2.90
C GLN A 149 12.38 18.59 1.80
N GLU A 150 13.47 17.83 1.64
CA GLU A 150 14.45 18.03 0.56
C GLU A 150 13.86 17.75 -0.83
N LEU A 151 12.94 16.79 -0.93
CA LEU A 151 12.26 16.45 -2.18
C LEU A 151 11.24 17.53 -2.57
N GLU A 152 10.42 17.99 -1.61
CA GLU A 152 9.47 19.09 -1.81
C GLU A 152 10.17 20.42 -2.12
N ALA A 153 11.37 20.67 -1.58
CA ALA A 153 12.13 21.89 -1.87
C ALA A 153 12.71 21.93 -3.30
N LYS A 154 12.74 20.79 -4.01
CA LYS A 154 13.24 20.67 -5.39
C LYS A 154 12.14 20.69 -6.44
N ASN A 155 10.89 20.57 -6.03
CA ASN A 155 9.68 20.58 -6.89
C ASN A 155 9.03 21.97 -6.89
#